data_AF-A0A838JLB7-F1
#
_entry.id   AF-A0A838JLB7-F1
#
_cell.length_a   1.000
_cell.length_b   1.000
_cell.length_c   1.000
_cell.angle_alpha   90.00
_cell.angle_beta   90.00
_cell.angle_gamma   90.00
#
_symmetry.space_group_name_H-M   'P 1'
#
loop_
_entity.id
_entity.type
_entity.pdbx_description
1 polymer ?
#
loop_
_entity_poly.entity_id
_entity_poly.type
_entity_poly.pdbx_seq_one_letter_code
_entity_poly.pdbx_strand_id
1 'polypeptide(L)' 'LYTVMEKLLEQISFEAGNAAKQIDIDASYVNERLAELAKSEDLARYVL' A
#
# COMPACT_ATOMS: atom_id res chain seq x y z
N LEU A 1 -4.84 11.51 2.80
CA LEU A 1 -5.16 10.64 1.63
C LEU A 1 -3.95 10.38 0.73
N TYR A 2 -3.02 11.33 0.55
CA TYR A 2 -1.80 11.11 -0.24
C TYR A 2 -0.92 9.98 0.32
N THR A 3 -0.68 10.01 1.62
CA THR A 3 0.11 9.03 2.38
C THR A 3 -0.40 7.59 2.28
N VAL A 4 -1.73 7.39 2.28
CA VAL A 4 -2.36 6.07 2.11
C VAL A 4 -2.08 5.50 0.72
N MET A 5 -2.27 6.31 -0.32
CA MET A 5 -2.07 5.88 -1.71
C MET A 5 -0.59 5.63 -2.01
N GLU A 6 0.30 6.45 -1.45
CA GLU A 6 1.74 6.29 -1.60
C GLU A 6 2.22 4.97 -0.98
N LYS A 7 1.73 4.62 0.21
CA LYS A 7 2.03 3.32 0.84
C LYS A 7 1.48 2.13 0.08
N LEU A 8 0.27 2.25 -0.49
CA LEU A 8 -0.32 1.18 -1.29
C LEU A 8 0.49 0.87 -2.57
N LEU A 9 1.05 1.91 -3.17
CA LEU A 9 1.76 1.85 -4.45
C LEU A 9 3.28 1.69 -4.31
N GLU A 10 3.83 1.74 -3.09
CA GLU A 10 5.27 1.68 -2.82
C GLU A 10 5.92 0.43 -3.44
N GLN A 11 5.37 -0.75 -3.17
CA GLN A 11 5.92 -2.01 -3.70
C GLN A 11 5.73 -2.13 -5.21
N ILE A 12 4.58 -1.68 -5.74
CA ILE A 12 4.33 -1.68 -7.18
C ILE A 12 5.34 -0.78 -7.89
N SER A 13 5.64 0.39 -7.32
CA SER A 13 6.61 1.32 -7.87
C SER A 13 8.04 0.77 -7.82
N PHE A 14 8.38 0.00 -6.78
CA PHE A 14 9.68 -0.69 -6.69
C PHE A 14 9.82 -1.81 -7.73
N GLU A 15 8.77 -2.60 -7.94
CA GLU A 15 8.79 -3.75 -8.85
C GLU A 15 8.60 -3.37 -10.33
N ALA A 16 7.92 -2.25 -10.62
CA ALA A 16 7.62 -1.80 -11.98
C ALA A 16 8.87 -1.55 -12.84
N GLY A 17 10.02 -1.24 -12.23
CA GLY A 17 11.28 -1.05 -12.94
C GLY A 17 11.85 -2.34 -13.55
N ASN A 18 11.45 -3.52 -13.04
CA ASN A 18 11.98 -4.81 -13.49
C ASN A 18 11.09 -5.50 -14.52
N ALA A 19 9.77 -5.31 -14.48
CA ALA A 19 8.85 -5.82 -15.49
C ALA A 19 7.51 -5.08 -15.41
N ALA A 20 6.97 -4.68 -16.57
CA ALA A 20 5.59 -4.23 -16.66
C ALA A 20 4.66 -5.43 -16.47
N LYS A 21 4.08 -5.56 -15.28
CA LYS A 21 3.11 -6.60 -14.93
C LYS A 21 1.75 -5.97 -14.70
N GLN A 22 0.70 -6.60 -15.20
CA GLN A 22 -0.67 -6.21 -14.85
C GLN A 22 -0.94 -6.65 -13.41
N ILE A 23 -1.29 -5.69 -12.56
CA ILE A 23 -1.60 -5.90 -11.14
C ILE A 23 -3.03 -5.46 -10.92
N ASP A 24 -3.87 -6.39 -10.49
CA ASP A 24 -5.25 -6.10 -10.12
C ASP A 24 -5.30 -5.69 -8.64
N ILE A 25 -5.72 -4.45 -8.39
CA ILE A 25 -5.87 -3.91 -7.04
C ILE A 25 -7.32 -4.15 -6.60
N ASP A 26 -7.54 -5.23 -5.85
CA ASP A 26 -8.84 -5.56 -5.28
C ASP A 26 -8.93 -5.19 -3.78
N ALA A 27 -10.11 -5.40 -3.18
CA ALA A 27 -10.33 -5.11 -1.77
C ALA A 27 -9.48 -6.00 -0.85
N SER A 28 -9.12 -7.21 -1.27
CA SER A 28 -8.25 -8.12 -0.51
C SER A 28 -6.82 -7.57 -0.49
N TYR A 29 -6.30 -7.13 -1.63
CA TYR A 29 -5.00 -6.50 -1.77
C TYR A 29 -4.91 -5.23 -0.92
N VAL A 30 -5.92 -4.37 -0.97
CA VAL A 30 -5.97 -3.16 -0.14
C VAL A 30 -6.01 -3.52 1.34
N ASN A 31 -6.81 -4.51 1.74
CA ASN A 31 -6.88 -4.94 3.14
C ASN A 31 -5.57 -5.56 3.63
N GLU A 32 -4.88 -6.39 2.85
CA GLU A 32 -3.59 -6.94 3.26
C GLU A 32 -2.55 -5.84 3.48
N ARG A 33 -2.52 -4.83 2.60
CA ARG A 33 -1.57 -3.71 2.67
C ARG A 33 -1.89 -2.71 3.78
N LEU A 34 -3.17 -2.43 4.00
CA LEU A 34 -3.60 -1.46 5.00
C LEU A 34 -3.89 -2.10 6.36
N ALA A 35 -4.05 -3.43 6.47
CA ALA A 35 -4.27 -4.10 7.75
C ALA A 35 -3.06 -3.99 8.69
N GLU A 36 -1.85 -4.00 8.16
CA GLU A 36 -0.64 -3.77 8.98
C GLU A 36 -0.56 -2.31 9.48
N LEU A 37 -0.93 -1.35 8.64
CA LEU A 37 -1.03 0.07 9.01
C LEU A 37 -2.18 0.32 10.00
N ALA A 38 -3.32 -0.34 9.81
CA ALA A 38 -4.52 -0.17 10.64
C ALA A 38 -4.42 -0.89 11.99
N LYS A 39 -3.58 -1.93 12.11
CA LYS A 39 -3.34 -2.63 13.39
C LYS A 39 -2.63 -1.78 14.43
N SER A 40 -1.96 -0.70 14.02
CA SER A 40 -1.25 0.19 14.92
C SER A 40 -1.80 1.59 14.74
N GLU A 41 -2.84 1.92 15.51
CA GLU A 41 -3.49 3.24 15.50
C GLU A 41 -2.48 4.38 15.70
N ASP A 42 -1.43 4.12 16.47
CA ASP A 42 -0.30 5.03 16.67
C ASP A 42 0.60 5.18 15.43
N LEU A 43 0.73 4.13 14.62
CA LEU A 43 1.54 4.13 13.40
C LEU A 43 0.78 4.83 12.27
N ALA A 44 -0.52 4.56 12.15
CA ALA A 44 -1.41 5.29 11.25
C ALA A 44 -1.36 6.81 11.55
N ARG A 45 -1.31 7.21 12.82
CA ARG A 45 -1.24 8.61 13.23
C ARG A 45 0.10 9.31 12.93
N TYR A 46 1.17 8.54 12.79
CA TYR A 46 2.52 9.07 12.49
C TYR A 46 2.92 8.96 11.01
N VAL A 47 2.29 8.07 10.25
CA VAL A 47 2.64 7.76 8.85
C VAL A 47 1.59 8.25 7.84
N LEU A 48 0.34 8.46 8.26
CA LEU A 48 -0.75 8.96 7.40
C LEU A 48 -0.98 10.47 7.53
#